data_AF-A0A932INH4-F1
#
_entry.id   AF-A0A932INH4-F1
#
_cell.length_a   1.000
_cell.length_b   1.000
_cell.length_c   1.000
_cell.angle_alpha   90.00
_cell.angle_beta   90.00
_cell.angle_gamma   90.00
#
_symmetry.space_group_name_H-M   'P 1'
#
loop_
_entity.id
_entity.type
_entity.pdbx_description
1 polymer ?
#
loop_
_entity_poly.entity_id
_entity_poly.type
_entity_poly.pdbx_seq_one_letter_code
_entity_poly.pdbx_strand_id
1 'polypeptide(L)'
;EGARLGVGLASSSARLRDLDCRRADHCVNSSAGSDVEVLRAWLEEAAIGVDIQAGVTARLLDISARTGVEGGGGAISTSGEVELRRADLSGFYGFGLGVHGGHIEASDLDIDDIKPTVEGSGMAIFAQTQTSGRIERARLFGRTDRSTFVSYGRDYRIADVSIESSPGLGHAGIENWGGPMTLDRVSIVVGNFGVLASASPEQGESGSTTANDLEIASTRRAGVVVFHDGRATVSRVWIHDAAGAGVVSTDNSSVAASDVRVSRVEVGMYGGGVVVAGNGRATLARFVVEDSVIGLAFAGSIEGARVASLQPSDGVVRGNRIGLELRGIVQDLRQYLGKVRYEANGATFVMPE
;
A
#
# COMPACT_ATOMS: atom_id res chain seq x y z
N GLU A 1 3.36 5.06 42.01
CA GLU A 1 2.87 3.91 41.21
C GLU A 1 1.39 4.13 40.90
N GLY A 2 0.97 3.91 39.67
CA GLY A 2 -0.43 4.14 39.23
C GLY A 2 -0.74 5.57 38.73
N ALA A 3 0.21 6.50 38.77
CA ALA A 3 0.04 7.81 38.13
C ALA A 3 0.46 7.71 36.66
N ARG A 4 -0.50 7.86 35.75
CA ARG A 4 -0.29 8.04 34.31
C ARG A 4 0.14 9.50 34.08
N LEU A 5 1.44 9.77 34.12
CA LEU A 5 1.97 11.12 33.95
C LEU A 5 2.54 11.27 32.54
N GLY A 6 2.08 12.30 31.83
CA GLY A 6 2.61 12.70 30.53
C GLY A 6 3.34 14.03 30.58
N VAL A 7 4.24 14.26 29.63
CA VAL A 7 4.87 15.57 29.43
C VAL A 7 3.98 16.39 28.49
N GLY A 8 3.24 17.34 29.05
CA GLY A 8 2.51 18.35 28.30
C GLY A 8 3.40 19.56 28.00
N LEU A 9 3.61 19.88 26.72
CA LEU A 9 4.39 21.04 26.28
C LEU A 9 3.44 22.11 25.76
N ALA A 10 3.32 23.22 26.50
CA ALA A 10 2.21 24.16 26.31
C ALA A 10 2.54 25.48 25.57
N SER A 11 3.79 25.94 25.42
CA SER A 11 4.03 27.25 24.76
C SER A 11 5.48 27.69 24.48
N SER A 12 6.43 26.77 24.34
CA SER A 12 7.78 27.15 23.88
C SER A 12 8.50 25.96 23.26
N SER A 13 9.46 26.24 22.36
CA SER A 13 10.26 25.20 21.76
C SER A 13 10.95 24.37 22.85
N ALA A 14 10.82 23.04 22.75
CA ALA A 14 11.30 22.11 23.75
C ALA A 14 12.29 21.14 23.11
N ARG A 15 13.41 20.93 23.80
CA ARG A 15 14.38 19.89 23.44
C ARG A 15 14.42 18.85 24.55
N LEU A 16 13.84 17.69 24.28
CA LEU A 16 13.80 16.55 25.20
C LEU A 16 14.89 15.54 24.81
N ARG A 17 15.60 15.04 25.81
CA ARG A 17 16.69 14.08 25.62
C ARG A 17 16.56 12.95 26.63
N ASP A 18 16.73 11.72 26.14
CA ASP A 18 16.74 10.51 26.96
C ASP A 18 15.45 10.35 27.80
N LEU A 19 14.30 10.52 27.15
CA LEU A 19 12.98 10.42 27.77
C LEU A 19 12.61 8.95 28.02
N ASP A 20 12.41 8.54 29.27
CA ASP A 20 11.92 7.20 29.64
C ASP A 20 10.50 7.33 30.19
N CYS A 21 9.52 6.90 29.38
CA CYS A 21 8.11 6.94 29.71
C CYS A 21 7.57 5.53 29.87
N ARG A 22 7.18 5.18 31.09
CA ARG A 22 6.55 3.89 31.41
C ARG A 22 5.17 4.10 32.01
N ARG A 23 4.17 3.37 31.54
CA ARG A 23 2.79 3.39 32.06
C ARG A 23 2.14 4.78 32.01
N ALA A 24 2.33 5.50 30.91
CA ALA A 24 1.76 6.83 30.70
C ALA A 24 0.54 6.79 29.77
N ASP A 25 -0.43 7.67 29.97
CA ASP A 25 -1.52 7.83 28.99
C ASP A 25 -1.00 8.49 27.70
N HIS A 26 -0.16 9.51 27.87
CA HIS A 26 0.57 10.19 26.80
C HIS A 26 2.01 10.40 27.27
N CYS A 27 3.05 10.06 26.50
CA CYS A 27 4.42 10.39 26.91
C CYS A 27 4.77 11.84 26.54
N VAL A 28 4.48 12.24 25.30
CA VAL A 28 4.63 13.61 24.81
C VAL A 28 3.31 14.07 24.22
N ASN A 29 2.78 15.17 24.73
CA ASN A 29 1.62 15.86 24.17
C ASN A 29 1.99 17.32 23.93
N SER A 30 2.04 17.74 22.66
CA SER A 30 2.34 19.11 22.28
C SER A 30 1.11 19.80 21.71
N SER A 31 0.71 20.93 22.29
CA SER A 31 -0.30 21.81 21.72
C SER A 31 0.31 22.81 20.72
N ALA A 32 -0.54 23.38 19.86
CA ALA A 32 -0.17 24.27 18.75
C ALA A 32 0.88 25.35 19.11
N GLY A 33 1.82 25.60 18.19
CA GLY A 33 2.76 26.73 18.26
C GLY A 33 4.07 26.49 19.01
N SER A 34 4.44 25.24 19.28
CA SER A 34 5.75 24.88 19.87
C SER A 34 6.51 23.97 18.91
N ASP A 35 7.82 24.16 18.74
CA ASP A 35 8.68 23.16 18.07
C ASP A 35 9.19 22.16 19.09
N VAL A 36 9.11 20.87 18.79
CA VAL A 36 9.52 19.81 19.73
C VAL A 36 10.61 18.95 19.11
N GLU A 37 11.78 18.91 19.74
CA GLU A 37 12.84 17.98 19.36
C GLU A 37 13.01 16.93 20.45
N VAL A 38 12.72 15.67 20.13
CA VAL A 38 12.97 14.50 20.99
C VAL A 38 14.15 13.72 20.43
N LEU A 39 15.29 13.83 21.09
CA LEU A 39 16.53 13.21 20.63
C LEU A 39 16.52 11.69 20.81
N ARG A 40 15.96 11.22 21.93
CA ARG A 40 15.80 9.81 22.26
C ARG A 40 14.63 9.62 23.20
N ALA A 41 13.78 8.64 22.93
CA ALA A 41 12.73 8.23 23.84
C ALA A 41 12.55 6.71 23.90
N TRP A 42 12.26 6.21 25.09
CA TRP A 42 11.80 4.86 25.36
C TRP A 42 10.37 4.92 25.90
N LEU A 43 9.43 4.31 25.18
CA LEU A 43 8.01 4.32 25.51
C LEU A 43 7.58 2.89 25.82
N GLU A 44 7.09 2.63 27.03
CA GLU A 44 6.67 1.31 27.48
C GLU A 44 5.28 1.37 28.15
N GLU A 45 4.36 0.49 27.76
CA GLU A 45 2.99 0.42 28.28
C GLU A 45 2.22 1.76 28.18
N ALA A 46 2.42 2.51 27.10
CA ALA A 46 1.76 3.80 26.88
C ALA A 46 0.43 3.65 26.12
N ALA A 47 -0.59 4.42 26.49
CA ALA A 47 -1.86 4.40 25.76
C ALA A 47 -1.75 5.12 24.41
N ILE A 48 -1.05 6.25 24.35
CA ILE A 48 -0.52 6.90 23.15
C ILE A 48 0.93 7.29 23.46
N GLY A 49 1.87 6.95 22.59
CA GLY A 49 3.27 7.29 22.81
C GLY A 49 3.50 8.79 22.66
N VAL A 50 3.41 9.29 21.44
CA VAL A 50 3.64 10.70 21.10
C VAL A 50 2.42 11.25 20.36
N ASP A 51 1.87 12.36 20.83
CA ASP A 51 0.78 13.09 20.16
C ASP A 51 1.22 14.52 19.81
N ILE A 52 1.24 14.82 18.52
CA ILE A 52 1.68 16.10 17.94
C ILE A 52 0.49 16.81 17.30
N GLN A 53 0.08 17.94 17.86
CA GLN A 53 -1.06 18.70 17.35
C GLN A 53 -0.69 19.57 16.13
N ALA A 54 -1.70 20.07 15.42
CA ALA A 54 -1.51 20.89 14.23
C ALA A 54 -0.71 22.17 14.53
N GLY A 55 0.13 22.58 13.57
CA GLY A 55 1.01 23.75 13.70
C GLY A 55 2.21 23.53 14.64
N VAL A 56 2.54 22.28 14.96
CA VAL A 56 3.76 21.88 15.66
C VAL A 56 4.72 21.24 14.66
N THR A 57 5.99 21.61 14.71
CA THR A 57 7.08 20.89 14.04
C THR A 57 7.76 19.98 15.06
N ALA A 58 7.74 18.67 14.83
CA ALA A 58 8.39 17.71 15.70
C ALA A 58 9.57 17.02 15.00
N ARG A 59 10.68 16.83 15.71
CA ARG A 59 11.84 16.04 15.26
C ARG A 59 12.12 14.93 16.27
N LEU A 60 11.99 13.69 15.84
CA LEU A 60 12.06 12.49 16.68
C LEU A 60 13.19 11.59 16.13
N LEU A 61 14.35 11.52 16.81
CA LEU A 61 15.60 11.02 16.20
C LEU A 61 16.12 9.64 16.66
N ASP A 62 15.43 9.02 17.61
CA ASP A 62 15.75 7.69 18.17
C ASP A 62 14.59 7.25 19.08
N ILE A 63 13.52 6.69 18.52
CA ILE A 63 12.31 6.35 19.27
C ILE A 63 12.17 4.83 19.35
N SER A 64 12.14 4.28 20.56
CA SER A 64 11.69 2.91 20.75
C SER A 64 10.41 2.93 21.56
N ALA A 65 9.36 2.36 20.99
CA ALA A 65 8.05 2.30 21.58
C ALA A 65 7.60 0.85 21.59
N ARG A 66 7.26 0.34 22.78
CA ARG A 66 6.86 -1.05 22.99
C ARG A 66 5.61 -1.09 23.83
N THR A 67 4.65 -1.92 23.42
CA THR A 67 3.42 -2.24 24.17
C THR A 67 2.45 -1.07 24.32
N GLY A 68 1.37 -1.12 23.55
CA GLY A 68 0.19 -0.27 23.73
C GLY A 68 -0.77 -0.86 24.76
N VAL A 69 -1.52 0.01 25.44
CA VAL A 69 -2.66 -0.41 26.27
C VAL A 69 -3.81 -0.83 25.36
N GLU A 70 -4.55 -1.90 25.70
CA GLU A 70 -5.79 -2.25 24.98
C GLU A 70 -6.75 -1.04 24.94
N GLY A 71 -7.14 -0.63 23.73
CA GLY A 71 -7.96 0.56 23.51
C GLY A 71 -7.19 1.88 23.35
N GLY A 72 -5.85 1.85 23.38
CA GLY A 72 -4.99 3.00 23.09
C GLY A 72 -4.98 3.41 21.61
N GLY A 73 -4.80 4.71 21.36
CA GLY A 73 -4.45 5.24 20.03
C GLY A 73 -2.99 4.92 19.72
N GLY A 74 -2.57 4.98 18.46
CA GLY A 74 -1.28 4.41 18.06
C GLY A 74 -0.01 4.97 18.73
N ALA A 75 1.15 4.39 18.36
CA ALA A 75 2.43 4.75 18.97
C ALA A 75 2.77 6.24 18.76
N ILE A 76 2.56 6.75 17.55
CA ILE A 76 2.71 8.15 17.19
C ILE A 76 1.45 8.61 16.48
N SER A 77 0.86 9.70 16.96
CA SER A 77 -0.25 10.43 16.34
C SER A 77 0.21 11.84 16.02
N THR A 78 -0.07 12.33 14.81
CA THR A 78 0.28 13.71 14.44
C THR A 78 -0.76 14.37 13.54
N SER A 79 -0.97 15.67 13.74
CA SER A 79 -1.62 16.58 12.78
C SER A 79 -0.71 17.73 12.35
N GLY A 80 0.55 17.71 12.76
CA GLY A 80 1.59 18.70 12.45
C GLY A 80 2.67 18.19 11.49
N GLU A 81 3.80 18.89 11.43
CA GLU A 81 4.97 18.46 10.66
C GLU A 81 5.87 17.57 11.52
N VAL A 82 6.23 16.37 11.05
CA VAL A 82 7.03 15.41 11.81
C VAL A 82 8.19 14.89 10.98
N GLU A 83 9.40 15.05 11.50
CA GLU A 83 10.57 14.32 11.06
C GLU A 83 10.82 13.15 12.04
N LEU A 84 10.71 11.92 11.55
CA LEU A 84 11.00 10.70 12.30
C LEU A 84 12.24 10.01 11.71
N ARG A 85 13.26 9.79 12.54
CA ARG A 85 14.46 9.05 12.15
C ARG A 85 14.72 7.96 13.17
N ARG A 86 14.97 6.73 12.71
CA ARG A 86 15.32 5.56 13.55
C ARG A 86 14.27 5.32 14.63
N ALA A 87 13.16 4.71 14.22
CA ALA A 87 12.07 4.38 15.11
C ALA A 87 11.75 2.89 15.07
N ASP A 88 11.63 2.27 16.25
CA ASP A 88 11.15 0.90 16.47
C ASP A 88 9.81 1.01 17.20
N LEU A 89 8.71 0.76 16.50
CA LEU A 89 7.35 0.86 17.03
C LEU A 89 6.72 -0.53 17.02
N SER A 90 6.58 -1.16 18.18
CA SER A 90 6.08 -2.54 18.24
C SER A 90 5.04 -2.80 19.32
N GLY A 91 4.09 -3.69 19.02
CA GLY A 91 3.11 -4.19 19.99
C GLY A 91 1.99 -3.22 20.34
N PHE A 92 1.65 -2.28 19.44
CA PHE A 92 0.56 -1.30 19.63
C PHE A 92 -0.77 -1.82 19.13
N TYR A 93 -1.85 -1.27 19.68
CA TYR A 93 -3.21 -1.48 19.17
C TYR A 93 -3.58 -0.35 18.21
N GLY A 94 -4.33 -0.64 17.14
CA GLY A 94 -4.80 0.39 16.22
C GLY A 94 -3.80 0.75 15.14
N PHE A 95 -2.80 1.56 15.47
CA PHE A 95 -1.76 1.90 14.49
C PHE A 95 -0.37 2.11 15.08
N GLY A 96 0.67 1.90 14.26
CA GLY A 96 2.03 2.32 14.62
C GLY A 96 2.16 3.83 14.50
N LEU A 97 1.86 4.36 13.31
CA LEU A 97 1.97 5.78 12.97
C LEU A 97 0.67 6.29 12.34
N GLY A 98 0.00 7.22 13.02
CA GLY A 98 -1.21 7.90 12.58
C GLY A 98 -0.91 9.35 12.20
N VAL A 99 -1.15 9.69 10.94
CA VAL A 99 -1.01 11.05 10.40
C VAL A 99 -2.42 11.53 10.07
N HIS A 100 -2.94 12.44 10.88
CA HIS A 100 -4.28 13.02 10.77
C HIS A 100 -4.29 14.35 10.02
N GLY A 101 -3.13 14.98 9.87
CA GLY A 101 -2.90 16.23 9.15
C GLY A 101 -1.40 16.52 9.03
N GLY A 102 -1.02 17.44 8.15
CA GLY A 102 0.36 17.93 8.05
C GLY A 102 1.28 17.12 7.14
N HIS A 103 2.58 17.16 7.42
CA HIS A 103 3.63 16.55 6.60
C HIS A 103 4.50 15.62 7.42
N ILE A 104 4.84 14.45 6.89
CA ILE A 104 5.74 13.50 7.54
C ILE A 104 6.96 13.17 6.71
N GLU A 105 8.14 13.27 7.30
CA GLU A 105 9.38 12.70 6.79
C GLU A 105 9.84 11.59 7.74
N ALA A 106 9.63 10.32 7.37
CA ALA A 106 10.05 9.18 8.15
C ALA A 106 11.18 8.41 7.45
N SER A 107 12.22 8.06 8.19
CA SER A 107 13.29 7.21 7.68
C SER A 107 13.86 6.25 8.72
N ASP A 108 14.32 5.09 8.27
CA ASP A 108 14.85 4.03 9.14
C ASP A 108 13.80 3.60 10.18
N LEU A 109 12.61 3.25 9.69
CA LEU A 109 11.42 2.96 10.48
C LEU A 109 11.15 1.45 10.51
N ASP A 110 11.04 0.87 11.70
CA ASP A 110 10.60 -0.51 11.92
C ASP A 110 9.27 -0.46 12.68
N ILE A 111 8.20 -0.97 12.07
CA ILE A 111 6.90 -1.12 12.72
C ILE A 111 6.55 -2.60 12.71
N ASP A 112 6.33 -3.18 13.89
CA ASP A 112 6.12 -4.62 14.06
C ASP A 112 4.99 -4.92 15.06
N ASP A 113 4.41 -6.13 14.97
CA ASP A 113 3.38 -6.67 15.87
C ASP A 113 2.23 -5.69 16.18
N ILE A 114 1.75 -4.94 15.18
CA ILE A 114 0.55 -4.11 15.35
C ILE A 114 -0.66 -5.01 15.48
N LYS A 115 -1.41 -4.81 16.57
CA LYS A 115 -2.60 -5.55 16.95
C LYS A 115 -3.85 -4.77 16.53
N PRO A 116 -4.91 -5.46 16.09
CA PRO A 116 -6.18 -4.80 15.82
C PRO A 116 -6.82 -4.30 17.11
N THR A 117 -7.52 -3.16 17.06
CA THR A 117 -8.40 -2.73 18.16
C THR A 117 -9.58 -3.70 18.34
N VAL A 118 -10.35 -3.54 19.41
CA VAL A 118 -11.62 -4.26 19.63
C VAL A 118 -12.60 -4.03 18.46
N GLU A 119 -12.52 -2.86 17.81
CA GLU A 119 -13.30 -2.52 16.62
C GLU A 119 -12.74 -3.10 15.32
N GLY A 120 -11.68 -3.90 15.39
CA GLY A 120 -11.11 -4.59 14.23
C GLY A 120 -10.42 -3.63 13.26
N SER A 121 -9.58 -2.73 13.79
CA SER A 121 -8.71 -1.91 12.94
C SER A 121 -7.28 -1.96 13.48
N GLY A 122 -6.39 -2.59 12.73
CA GLY A 122 -4.94 -2.51 12.90
C GLY A 122 -4.27 -2.03 11.61
N MET A 123 -3.35 -1.06 11.64
CA MET A 123 -2.58 -0.57 10.47
C MET A 123 -1.15 -0.20 10.90
N ALA A 124 -0.11 -0.50 10.12
CA ALA A 124 1.23 0.00 10.50
C ALA A 124 1.28 1.53 10.36
N ILE A 125 0.78 2.04 9.23
CA ILE A 125 0.68 3.47 8.96
C ILE A 125 -0.71 3.81 8.45
N PHE A 126 -1.29 4.85 9.03
CA PHE A 126 -2.58 5.42 8.64
C PHE A 126 -2.43 6.92 8.37
N ALA A 127 -2.75 7.35 7.17
CA ALA A 127 -2.68 8.74 6.74
C ALA A 127 -4.06 9.25 6.29
N GLN A 128 -4.59 10.28 6.94
CA GLN A 128 -5.88 10.91 6.62
C GLN A 128 -5.75 11.94 5.50
N THR A 129 -6.87 12.58 5.17
CA THR A 129 -6.93 13.68 4.20
C THR A 129 -5.99 14.81 4.55
N GLN A 130 -5.54 15.54 3.53
CA GLN A 130 -4.66 16.71 3.67
C GLN A 130 -3.30 16.40 4.31
N THR A 131 -2.91 15.13 4.36
CA THR A 131 -1.56 14.73 4.77
C THR A 131 -0.67 14.54 3.56
N SER A 132 0.63 14.71 3.72
CA SER A 132 1.64 14.37 2.71
C SER A 132 2.88 13.83 3.38
N GLY A 133 3.79 13.21 2.64
CA GLY A 133 5.01 12.77 3.27
C GLY A 133 5.94 11.90 2.45
N ARG A 134 7.07 11.60 3.07
CA ARG A 134 8.11 10.73 2.56
C ARG A 134 8.43 9.66 3.59
N ILE A 135 8.39 8.40 3.21
CA ILE A 135 8.75 7.26 4.05
C ILE A 135 9.83 6.46 3.33
N GLU A 136 10.99 6.32 3.97
CA GLU A 136 12.13 5.63 3.37
C GLU A 136 12.80 4.62 4.30
N ARG A 137 13.37 3.56 3.71
CA ARG A 137 14.13 2.54 4.46
C ARG A 137 13.32 2.02 5.64
N ALA A 138 12.13 1.52 5.34
CA ALA A 138 11.19 1.08 6.37
C ALA A 138 10.90 -0.42 6.27
N ARG A 139 10.70 -1.06 7.41
CA ARG A 139 10.12 -2.39 7.54
C ARG A 139 8.78 -2.25 8.21
N LEU A 140 7.73 -2.70 7.55
CA LEU A 140 6.37 -2.65 8.07
C LEU A 140 5.83 -4.07 8.16
N PHE A 141 5.69 -4.58 9.37
CA PHE A 141 5.04 -5.83 9.67
C PHE A 141 3.75 -5.58 10.46
N GLY A 142 2.64 -6.04 9.91
CA GLY A 142 1.33 -5.80 10.50
C GLY A 142 0.53 -7.08 10.66
N ARG A 143 0.14 -7.43 11.90
CA ARG A 143 -0.96 -8.38 12.16
C ARG A 143 -2.30 -7.69 12.04
N THR A 144 -2.54 -7.17 10.85
CA THR A 144 -3.64 -6.27 10.55
C THR A 144 -4.79 -6.99 9.89
N ASP A 145 -6.00 -6.65 10.30
CA ASP A 145 -7.24 -6.93 9.58
C ASP A 145 -7.53 -5.89 8.47
N ARG A 146 -6.81 -4.77 8.49
CA ARG A 146 -6.72 -3.78 7.41
C ARG A 146 -5.37 -3.87 6.70
N SER A 147 -5.09 -2.87 5.88
CA SER A 147 -3.86 -2.77 5.10
C SER A 147 -2.70 -2.29 5.94
N THR A 148 -1.48 -2.68 5.59
CA THR A 148 -0.31 -2.29 6.36
C THR A 148 -0.06 -0.78 6.24
N PHE A 149 -0.23 -0.23 5.04
CA PHE A 149 -0.23 1.21 4.78
C PHE A 149 -1.56 1.65 4.17
N VAL A 150 -2.23 2.63 4.78
CA VAL A 150 -3.44 3.24 4.22
C VAL A 150 -3.25 4.74 4.12
N SER A 151 -3.49 5.32 2.94
CA SER A 151 -3.49 6.77 2.75
C SER A 151 -4.74 7.28 2.06
N TYR A 152 -5.29 8.34 2.65
CA TYR A 152 -6.25 9.28 2.08
C TYR A 152 -5.60 10.65 1.79
N GLY A 153 -4.29 10.77 2.05
CA GLY A 153 -3.55 12.02 1.85
C GLY A 153 -3.15 12.25 0.40
N ARG A 154 -2.20 13.14 0.18
CA ARG A 154 -1.72 13.56 -1.14
C ARG A 154 -0.20 13.61 -1.14
N ASP A 155 0.40 13.37 -2.30
CA ASP A 155 1.84 13.54 -2.54
C ASP A 155 2.73 12.72 -1.59
N TYR A 156 2.36 11.44 -1.38
CA TYR A 156 3.20 10.51 -0.63
C TYR A 156 4.30 9.91 -1.50
N ARG A 157 5.52 9.82 -0.96
CA ARG A 157 6.63 9.06 -1.54
C ARG A 157 7.08 7.97 -0.59
N ILE A 158 7.01 6.72 -1.03
CA ILE A 158 7.41 5.54 -0.26
C ILE A 158 8.54 4.86 -1.02
N ALA A 159 9.73 4.75 -0.42
CA ALA A 159 10.87 4.16 -1.09
C ALA A 159 11.73 3.26 -0.20
N ASP A 160 12.30 2.20 -0.77
CA ASP A 160 13.12 1.23 -0.03
C ASP A 160 12.36 0.64 1.17
N VAL A 161 11.12 0.20 0.95
CA VAL A 161 10.24 -0.31 2.00
C VAL A 161 9.93 -1.79 1.81
N SER A 162 10.04 -2.56 2.88
CA SER A 162 9.59 -3.95 2.94
C SER A 162 8.30 -4.03 3.76
N ILE A 163 7.26 -4.61 3.17
CA ILE A 163 5.97 -4.81 3.81
C ILE A 163 5.71 -6.30 3.91
N GLU A 164 5.41 -6.76 5.11
CA GLU A 164 4.93 -8.11 5.36
C GLU A 164 3.59 -8.01 6.08
N SER A 165 2.52 -8.34 5.36
CA SER A 165 1.18 -8.31 5.94
C SER A 165 0.83 -9.70 6.46
N SER A 166 0.16 -9.75 7.61
CA SER A 166 -0.24 -11.05 8.15
C SER A 166 -1.22 -11.77 7.20
N PRO A 167 -1.11 -13.11 7.08
CA PRO A 167 -2.10 -13.89 6.37
C PRO A 167 -3.42 -13.87 7.15
N GLY A 168 -4.30 -12.89 6.87
CA GLY A 168 -5.62 -12.74 7.52
C GLY A 168 -6.61 -11.90 6.72
N LEU A 169 -7.58 -11.27 7.39
CA LEU A 169 -8.60 -10.41 6.75
C LEU A 169 -8.02 -9.12 6.10
N GLY A 170 -6.73 -8.83 6.34
CA GLY A 170 -5.99 -7.69 5.80
C GLY A 170 -6.21 -7.44 4.31
N HIS A 171 -6.46 -6.19 3.96
CA HIS A 171 -7.01 -5.81 2.66
C HIS A 171 -5.89 -5.63 1.61
N ALA A 172 -4.85 -4.84 1.85
CA ALA A 172 -3.67 -4.73 0.99
C ALA A 172 -2.36 -4.53 1.76
N GLY A 173 -1.20 -4.71 1.12
CA GLY A 173 0.06 -4.16 1.65
C GLY A 173 0.01 -2.64 1.70
N ILE A 174 -0.36 -2.02 0.58
CA ILE A 174 -0.55 -0.57 0.43
C ILE A 174 -1.93 -0.28 -0.17
N GLU A 175 -2.68 0.60 0.48
CA GLU A 175 -3.89 1.22 -0.07
C GLU A 175 -3.71 2.72 -0.25
N ASN A 176 -3.99 3.15 -1.48
CA ASN A 176 -4.11 4.54 -1.84
C ASN A 176 -5.57 4.87 -2.19
N TRP A 177 -6.23 5.61 -1.29
CA TRP A 177 -7.59 6.11 -1.43
C TRP A 177 -7.66 7.60 -1.81
N GLY A 178 -6.53 8.31 -1.86
CA GLY A 178 -6.51 9.76 -2.09
C GLY A 178 -5.21 10.26 -2.71
N GLY A 179 -5.32 11.25 -3.59
CA GLY A 179 -4.18 11.96 -4.17
C GLY A 179 -3.09 11.13 -4.88
N PRO A 180 -2.00 11.80 -5.29
CA PRO A 180 -0.85 11.14 -5.87
C PRO A 180 -0.01 10.38 -4.82
N MET A 181 0.43 9.18 -5.16
CA MET A 181 1.40 8.40 -4.38
C MET A 181 2.48 7.83 -5.30
N THR A 182 3.74 7.91 -4.88
CA THR A 182 4.89 7.32 -5.57
C THR A 182 5.49 6.20 -4.74
N LEU A 183 5.63 5.02 -5.33
CA LEU A 183 6.30 3.86 -4.77
C LEU A 183 7.58 3.56 -5.56
N ASP A 184 8.69 3.31 -4.88
CA ASP A 184 9.99 3.09 -5.51
C ASP A 184 10.82 2.06 -4.72
N ARG A 185 11.15 0.90 -5.29
CA ARG A 185 11.85 -0.19 -4.57
C ARG A 185 11.07 -0.64 -3.33
N VAL A 186 9.85 -1.14 -3.55
CA VAL A 186 8.98 -1.65 -2.47
C VAL A 186 8.75 -3.14 -2.67
N SER A 187 8.98 -3.92 -1.61
CA SER A 187 8.67 -5.36 -1.57
C SER A 187 7.47 -5.60 -0.66
N ILE A 188 6.49 -6.38 -1.13
CA ILE A 188 5.27 -6.70 -0.40
C ILE A 188 5.09 -8.21 -0.41
N VAL A 189 5.10 -8.81 0.78
CA VAL A 189 4.98 -10.25 0.96
C VAL A 189 3.74 -10.55 1.80
N VAL A 190 2.84 -11.37 1.25
CA VAL A 190 1.58 -11.80 1.86
C VAL A 190 0.56 -10.67 2.01
N GLY A 191 -0.72 -10.99 1.81
CA GLY A 191 -1.85 -10.04 1.89
C GLY A 191 -3.00 -10.42 0.95
N ASN A 192 -4.15 -9.74 1.01
CA ASN A 192 -5.18 -9.95 -0.02
C ASN A 192 -4.78 -9.27 -1.34
N PHE A 193 -4.36 -8.00 -1.27
CA PHE A 193 -3.76 -7.26 -2.37
C PHE A 193 -2.32 -6.84 -2.05
N GLY A 194 -1.46 -6.69 -3.05
CA GLY A 194 -0.16 -6.05 -2.84
C GLY A 194 -0.34 -4.53 -2.75
N VAL A 195 -0.74 -3.93 -3.87
CA VAL A 195 -1.06 -2.50 -3.99
C VAL A 195 -2.49 -2.34 -4.47
N LEU A 196 -3.25 -1.48 -3.79
CA LEU A 196 -4.60 -1.07 -4.18
C LEU A 196 -4.64 0.44 -4.40
N ALA A 197 -5.15 0.87 -5.55
CA ALA A 197 -5.45 2.26 -5.85
C ALA A 197 -6.95 2.41 -6.15
N SER A 198 -7.64 3.25 -5.38
CA SER A 198 -9.08 3.45 -5.48
C SER A 198 -9.45 4.92 -5.25
N ALA A 199 -10.55 5.38 -5.82
CA ALA A 199 -11.14 6.62 -5.33
C ALA A 199 -11.79 6.41 -3.96
N SER A 200 -11.72 7.44 -3.13
CA SER A 200 -12.46 7.52 -1.88
C SER A 200 -13.89 8.02 -2.18
N PRO A 201 -14.94 7.19 -1.94
CA PRO A 201 -16.32 7.60 -2.16
C PRO A 201 -16.71 8.82 -1.31
N GLU A 202 -16.08 8.97 -0.15
CA GLU A 202 -16.40 10.01 0.83
C GLU A 202 -15.71 11.34 0.52
N GLN A 203 -14.61 11.32 -0.22
CA GLN A 203 -13.71 12.48 -0.35
C GLN A 203 -13.66 13.06 -1.76
N GLY A 204 -14.23 12.37 -2.76
CA GLY A 204 -14.26 12.86 -4.15
C GLY A 204 -12.88 12.91 -4.81
N GLU A 205 -11.86 12.29 -4.19
CA GLU A 205 -10.52 12.18 -4.72
C GLU A 205 -10.24 10.77 -5.22
N SER A 206 -9.60 10.67 -6.38
CA SER A 206 -9.13 9.41 -6.94
C SER A 206 -7.70 9.12 -6.47
N GLY A 207 -7.48 7.98 -5.82
CA GLY A 207 -6.12 7.48 -5.58
C GLY A 207 -5.38 7.29 -6.91
N SER A 208 -4.21 7.92 -7.02
CA SER A 208 -3.34 7.85 -8.20
C SER A 208 -1.95 7.38 -7.82
N THR A 209 -1.63 6.13 -8.12
CA THR A 209 -0.37 5.51 -7.71
C THR A 209 0.61 5.37 -8.88
N THR A 210 1.80 5.93 -8.75
CA THR A 210 2.95 5.64 -9.63
C THR A 210 3.89 4.69 -8.90
N ALA A 211 4.15 3.51 -9.44
CA ALA A 211 5.01 2.55 -8.78
C ALA A 211 6.12 2.05 -9.70
N ASN A 212 7.33 1.96 -9.15
CA ASN A 212 8.52 1.51 -9.85
C ASN A 212 9.28 0.50 -9.00
N ASP A 213 9.86 -0.52 -9.63
CA ASP A 213 10.70 -1.50 -8.96
C ASP A 213 9.96 -2.17 -7.78
N LEU A 214 8.80 -2.77 -8.09
CA LEU A 214 7.99 -3.48 -7.10
C LEU A 214 8.23 -4.99 -7.15
N GLU A 215 8.29 -5.60 -5.98
CA GLU A 215 8.19 -7.05 -5.81
C GLU A 215 6.96 -7.37 -4.97
N ILE A 216 6.07 -8.22 -5.47
CA ILE A 216 4.83 -8.59 -4.79
C ILE A 216 4.71 -10.12 -4.79
N ALA A 217 4.68 -10.71 -3.61
CA ALA A 217 4.67 -12.16 -3.45
C ALA A 217 3.49 -12.65 -2.62
N SER A 218 2.95 -13.82 -2.97
CA SER A 218 2.02 -14.58 -2.10
C SER A 218 0.73 -13.83 -1.73
N THR A 219 0.20 -13.01 -2.63
CA THR A 219 -1.08 -12.33 -2.41
C THR A 219 -2.26 -13.27 -2.66
N ARG A 220 -3.39 -13.08 -1.97
CA ARG A 220 -4.55 -13.97 -2.10
C ARG A 220 -5.50 -13.61 -3.24
N ARG A 221 -5.60 -12.33 -3.60
CA ARG A 221 -6.57 -11.83 -4.58
C ARG A 221 -5.93 -11.14 -5.75
N ALA A 222 -5.01 -10.20 -5.54
CA ALA A 222 -4.26 -9.62 -6.65
C ALA A 222 -2.89 -9.08 -6.23
N GLY A 223 -1.95 -8.95 -7.16
CA GLY A 223 -0.72 -8.19 -6.95
C GLY A 223 -1.01 -6.69 -6.91
N VAL A 224 -1.39 -6.13 -8.06
CA VAL A 224 -1.82 -4.72 -8.19
C VAL A 224 -3.30 -4.70 -8.57
N VAL A 225 -4.11 -3.95 -7.83
CA VAL A 225 -5.51 -3.72 -8.15
C VAL A 225 -5.81 -2.23 -8.25
N VAL A 226 -6.52 -1.86 -9.31
CA VAL A 226 -7.08 -0.52 -9.48
C VAL A 226 -8.59 -0.66 -9.54
N PHE A 227 -9.28 0.09 -8.68
CA PHE A 227 -10.70 -0.03 -8.42
C PHE A 227 -11.36 1.35 -8.37
N HIS A 228 -12.69 1.42 -8.51
CA HIS A 228 -13.52 2.64 -8.36
C HIS A 228 -12.84 3.95 -8.80
N ASP A 229 -12.74 4.18 -10.12
CA ASP A 229 -12.14 5.41 -10.69
C ASP A 229 -10.67 5.69 -10.30
N GLY A 230 -10.01 4.75 -9.62
CA GLY A 230 -8.59 4.81 -9.28
C GLY A 230 -7.69 4.77 -10.51
N ARG A 231 -6.44 5.19 -10.34
CA ARG A 231 -5.44 5.19 -11.41
C ARG A 231 -4.12 4.62 -10.92
N ALA A 232 -3.47 3.82 -11.74
CA ALA A 232 -2.09 3.39 -11.47
C ALA A 232 -1.21 3.41 -12.72
N THR A 233 0.04 3.85 -12.54
CA THR A 233 1.12 3.64 -13.50
C THR A 233 2.17 2.77 -12.82
N VAL A 234 2.45 1.59 -13.36
CA VAL A 234 3.41 0.66 -12.78
C VAL A 234 4.51 0.30 -13.79
N SER A 235 5.77 0.31 -13.35
CA SER A 235 6.90 -0.12 -14.17
C SER A 235 7.88 -1.00 -13.40
N ARG A 236 8.50 -1.97 -14.08
CA ARG A 236 9.47 -2.92 -13.47
C ARG A 236 8.87 -3.60 -12.25
N VAL A 237 7.77 -4.30 -12.46
CA VAL A 237 7.02 -4.98 -11.39
C VAL A 237 7.13 -6.48 -11.55
N TRP A 238 7.49 -7.17 -10.47
CA TRP A 238 7.45 -8.62 -10.40
C TRP A 238 6.39 -9.07 -9.41
N ILE A 239 5.38 -9.79 -9.91
CA ILE A 239 4.33 -10.41 -9.10
C ILE A 239 4.49 -11.93 -9.20
N HIS A 240 4.59 -12.62 -8.07
CA HIS A 240 4.73 -14.07 -8.08
C HIS A 240 4.01 -14.79 -6.94
N ASP A 241 3.67 -16.05 -7.17
CA ASP A 241 3.02 -16.93 -6.19
C ASP A 241 1.69 -16.37 -5.67
N ALA A 242 1.02 -15.52 -6.44
CA ALA A 242 -0.28 -14.98 -6.06
C ALA A 242 -1.38 -16.02 -6.32
N ALA A 243 -2.25 -16.21 -5.33
CA ALA A 243 -3.40 -17.09 -5.49
C ALA A 243 -4.45 -16.50 -6.44
N GLY A 244 -4.50 -15.16 -6.58
CA GLY A 244 -5.36 -14.45 -7.52
C GLY A 244 -4.57 -13.67 -8.57
N ALA A 245 -5.16 -12.65 -9.16
CA ALA A 245 -4.59 -11.97 -10.32
C ALA A 245 -3.18 -11.38 -10.13
N GLY A 246 -2.42 -11.20 -11.21
CA GLY A 246 -1.25 -10.32 -11.17
C GLY A 246 -1.67 -8.84 -11.08
N VAL A 247 -2.23 -8.33 -12.18
CA VAL A 247 -2.69 -6.94 -12.31
C VAL A 247 -4.18 -6.92 -12.64
N VAL A 248 -4.96 -6.11 -11.92
CA VAL A 248 -6.40 -5.94 -12.12
C VAL A 248 -6.76 -4.47 -12.32
N SER A 249 -7.61 -4.20 -13.31
CA SER A 249 -8.27 -2.90 -13.50
C SER A 249 -9.76 -3.10 -13.70
N THR A 250 -10.58 -2.44 -12.88
CA THR A 250 -12.05 -2.54 -12.95
C THR A 250 -12.78 -1.29 -12.44
N ASP A 251 -14.11 -1.22 -12.60
CA ASP A 251 -14.95 -0.11 -12.15
C ASP A 251 -14.44 1.28 -12.54
N ASN A 252 -14.40 1.54 -13.86
CA ASN A 252 -13.94 2.80 -14.48
C ASN A 252 -12.48 3.19 -14.17
N SER A 253 -11.71 2.33 -13.52
CA SER A 253 -10.30 2.59 -13.23
C SER A 253 -9.40 2.47 -14.46
N SER A 254 -8.16 2.94 -14.32
CA SER A 254 -7.14 2.77 -15.35
C SER A 254 -5.79 2.32 -14.79
N VAL A 255 -5.16 1.38 -15.48
CA VAL A 255 -3.79 0.94 -15.22
C VAL A 255 -2.92 1.10 -16.46
N ALA A 256 -1.75 1.71 -16.32
CA ALA A 256 -0.68 1.65 -17.31
C ALA A 256 0.46 0.82 -16.73
N ALA A 257 0.79 -0.29 -17.37
CA ALA A 257 1.78 -1.24 -16.87
C ALA A 257 2.88 -1.47 -17.92
N SER A 258 4.15 -1.37 -17.49
CA SER A 258 5.31 -1.61 -18.33
C SER A 258 6.37 -2.47 -17.63
N ASP A 259 7.10 -3.32 -18.35
CA ASP A 259 8.16 -4.16 -17.76
C ASP A 259 7.62 -5.01 -16.59
N VAL A 260 6.44 -5.62 -16.78
CA VAL A 260 5.75 -6.38 -15.73
C VAL A 260 5.95 -7.88 -15.95
N ARG A 261 6.42 -8.58 -14.91
CA ARG A 261 6.46 -10.03 -14.86
C ARG A 261 5.43 -10.55 -13.87
N VAL A 262 4.57 -11.44 -14.32
CA VAL A 262 3.63 -12.19 -13.47
C VAL A 262 3.93 -13.67 -13.61
N SER A 263 4.18 -14.36 -12.51
CA SER A 263 4.52 -15.79 -12.54
C SER A 263 3.79 -16.58 -11.46
N ARG A 264 3.38 -17.82 -11.77
CA ARG A 264 2.78 -18.75 -10.78
C ARG A 264 1.51 -18.20 -10.13
N VAL A 265 0.59 -17.68 -10.95
CA VAL A 265 -0.74 -17.25 -10.50
C VAL A 265 -1.74 -18.40 -10.55
N GLU A 266 -2.44 -18.66 -9.44
CA GLU A 266 -3.45 -19.71 -9.32
C GLU A 266 -4.88 -19.25 -9.68
N VAL A 267 -5.86 -20.17 -9.62
CA VAL A 267 -7.29 -19.86 -9.83
C VAL A 267 -7.91 -19.31 -8.55
N GLY A 268 -7.63 -18.06 -8.24
CA GLY A 268 -8.27 -17.32 -7.16
C GLY A 268 -9.34 -16.34 -7.65
N MET A 269 -9.68 -15.39 -6.78
CA MET A 269 -10.49 -14.23 -7.16
C MET A 269 -9.75 -13.46 -8.26
N TYR A 270 -10.42 -13.22 -9.39
CA TYR A 270 -9.82 -12.65 -10.60
C TYR A 270 -8.72 -13.50 -11.25
N GLY A 271 -8.74 -14.84 -11.17
CA GLY A 271 -7.67 -15.69 -11.73
C GLY A 271 -7.17 -15.24 -13.12
N GLY A 272 -5.88 -14.86 -13.19
CA GLY A 272 -5.25 -14.39 -14.43
C GLY A 272 -4.01 -13.52 -14.20
N GLY A 273 -3.04 -13.55 -15.10
CA GLY A 273 -1.87 -12.69 -14.99
C GLY A 273 -2.23 -11.21 -15.06
N VAL A 274 -3.01 -10.83 -16.08
CA VAL A 274 -3.61 -9.50 -16.18
C VAL A 274 -5.10 -9.62 -16.45
N VAL A 275 -5.89 -8.87 -15.69
CA VAL A 275 -7.35 -8.87 -15.76
C VAL A 275 -7.87 -7.45 -15.96
N VAL A 276 -8.69 -7.28 -16.98
CA VAL A 276 -9.47 -6.04 -17.18
C VAL A 276 -10.94 -6.39 -17.11
N ALA A 277 -11.65 -5.79 -16.16
CA ALA A 277 -13.03 -6.15 -15.88
C ALA A 277 -13.99 -4.95 -15.77
N GLY A 278 -15.28 -5.18 -16.00
CA GLY A 278 -16.31 -4.13 -15.89
C GLY A 278 -16.05 -2.98 -16.86
N ASN A 279 -15.80 -1.78 -16.33
CA ASN A 279 -15.41 -0.60 -17.13
C ASN A 279 -13.92 -0.22 -17.00
N GLY A 280 -13.11 -1.13 -16.46
CA GLY A 280 -11.68 -0.90 -16.27
C GLY A 280 -10.93 -0.74 -17.59
N ARG A 281 -9.80 -0.03 -17.50
CA ARG A 281 -8.89 0.19 -18.63
C ARG A 281 -7.48 -0.26 -18.32
N ALA A 282 -6.82 -0.84 -19.31
CA ALA A 282 -5.40 -1.16 -19.21
C ALA A 282 -4.62 -0.74 -20.46
N THR A 283 -3.40 -0.25 -20.23
CA THR A 283 -2.35 -0.08 -21.24
C THR A 283 -1.18 -0.94 -20.81
N LEU A 284 -0.78 -1.92 -21.63
CA LEU A 284 0.28 -2.87 -21.28
C LEU A 284 1.42 -2.76 -22.29
N ALA A 285 2.65 -2.70 -21.79
CA ALA A 285 3.89 -2.74 -22.55
C ALA A 285 4.90 -3.68 -21.88
N ARG A 286 5.77 -4.35 -22.64
CA ARG A 286 6.83 -5.26 -22.16
C ARG A 286 6.42 -6.12 -20.96
N PHE A 287 5.43 -7.00 -21.13
CA PHE A 287 4.95 -7.88 -20.06
C PHE A 287 5.27 -9.35 -20.31
N VAL A 288 5.46 -10.10 -19.23
CA VAL A 288 5.62 -11.55 -19.23
C VAL A 288 4.62 -12.13 -18.25
N VAL A 289 3.70 -12.97 -18.73
CA VAL A 289 2.86 -13.80 -17.86
C VAL A 289 3.24 -15.25 -18.06
N GLU A 290 3.68 -15.91 -16.99
CA GLU A 290 4.13 -17.29 -17.06
C GLU A 290 3.60 -18.15 -15.94
N ASP A 291 3.54 -19.47 -16.22
CA ASP A 291 3.19 -20.50 -15.25
C ASP A 291 1.91 -20.19 -14.46
N SER A 292 1.00 -19.44 -15.06
CA SER A 292 -0.25 -18.99 -14.46
C SER A 292 -1.40 -19.78 -15.06
N VAL A 293 -2.53 -19.85 -14.36
CA VAL A 293 -3.67 -20.60 -14.89
C VAL A 293 -4.25 -19.89 -16.12
N ILE A 294 -4.42 -18.57 -16.03
CA ILE A 294 -4.85 -17.72 -17.14
C ILE A 294 -3.78 -16.66 -17.39
N GLY A 295 -3.39 -16.47 -18.65
CA GLY A 295 -2.45 -15.43 -19.05
C GLY A 295 -3.08 -14.04 -18.97
N LEU A 296 -4.06 -13.80 -19.85
CA LEU A 296 -4.82 -12.56 -19.94
C LEU A 296 -6.32 -12.86 -19.84
N ALA A 297 -7.06 -12.06 -19.08
CA ALA A 297 -8.51 -12.20 -18.93
C ALA A 297 -9.25 -10.87 -19.17
N PHE A 298 -10.36 -10.95 -19.91
CA PHE A 298 -11.28 -9.84 -20.12
C PHE A 298 -12.69 -10.25 -19.68
N ALA A 299 -13.26 -9.56 -18.69
CA ALA A 299 -14.53 -9.96 -18.07
C ALA A 299 -15.46 -8.77 -17.73
N GLY A 300 -16.63 -8.65 -18.37
CA GLY A 300 -17.59 -7.60 -18.02
C GLY A 300 -18.65 -7.30 -19.09
N SER A 301 -19.61 -6.42 -18.78
CA SER A 301 -20.64 -5.97 -19.73
C SER A 301 -20.07 -4.94 -20.72
N ILE A 302 -19.89 -5.38 -21.97
CA ILE A 302 -19.93 -4.73 -23.31
C ILE A 302 -19.52 -3.25 -23.49
N GLU A 303 -19.82 -2.30 -22.59
CA GLU A 303 -19.64 -0.87 -22.89
C GLU A 303 -18.33 -0.23 -22.38
N GLY A 304 -17.68 -0.78 -21.34
CA GLY A 304 -16.56 -0.07 -20.70
C GLY A 304 -15.22 -0.78 -20.53
N ALA A 305 -15.12 -2.11 -20.52
CA ALA A 305 -13.83 -2.79 -20.41
C ALA A 305 -13.01 -2.52 -21.67
N ARG A 306 -11.95 -1.71 -21.57
CA ARG A 306 -11.18 -1.26 -22.74
C ARG A 306 -9.69 -1.42 -22.49
N VAL A 307 -9.04 -2.26 -23.28
CA VAL A 307 -7.59 -2.18 -23.41
C VAL A 307 -7.28 -0.96 -24.27
N ALA A 308 -6.82 0.15 -23.69
CA ALA A 308 -6.60 1.36 -24.47
C ALA A 308 -5.49 1.16 -25.51
N SER A 309 -4.48 0.34 -25.20
CA SER A 309 -3.49 -0.11 -26.16
C SER A 309 -2.75 -1.36 -25.66
N LEU A 310 -2.48 -2.28 -26.60
CA LEU A 310 -1.33 -3.16 -26.55
C LEU A 310 -0.40 -2.68 -27.65
N GLN A 311 0.89 -2.57 -27.35
CA GLN A 311 1.89 -2.32 -28.38
C GLN A 311 2.30 -3.67 -29.01
N PRO A 312 2.46 -3.77 -30.35
CA PRO A 312 3.01 -4.96 -30.98
C PRO A 312 4.44 -5.21 -30.48
N SER A 313 4.83 -6.48 -30.25
CA SER A 313 6.14 -6.95 -29.71
C SER A 313 6.36 -6.90 -28.19
N ASP A 314 5.35 -6.47 -27.43
CA ASP A 314 5.52 -6.09 -26.02
C ASP A 314 4.99 -7.11 -24.99
N GLY A 315 4.56 -8.32 -25.37
CA GLY A 315 3.92 -9.25 -24.43
C GLY A 315 4.16 -10.71 -24.73
N VAL A 316 4.63 -11.47 -23.72
CA VAL A 316 4.80 -12.93 -23.80
C VAL A 316 3.92 -13.61 -22.75
N VAL A 317 3.04 -14.48 -23.21
CA VAL A 317 2.22 -15.36 -22.36
C VAL A 317 2.72 -16.79 -22.56
N ARG A 318 3.43 -17.36 -21.59
CA ARG A 318 4.09 -18.67 -21.74
C ARG A 318 3.78 -19.68 -20.62
N GLY A 319 3.62 -20.96 -20.96
CA GLY A 319 3.41 -22.01 -19.95
C GLY A 319 2.08 -21.93 -19.19
N ASN A 320 1.15 -21.08 -19.64
CA ASN A 320 -0.15 -20.90 -19.02
C ASN A 320 -1.14 -21.97 -19.46
N ARG A 321 -2.07 -22.38 -18.59
CA ARG A 321 -3.11 -23.35 -18.98
C ARG A 321 -4.08 -22.78 -20.01
N ILE A 322 -4.41 -21.50 -19.86
CA ILE A 322 -5.25 -20.72 -20.77
C ILE A 322 -4.47 -19.47 -21.15
N GLY A 323 -4.16 -19.29 -22.43
CA GLY A 323 -3.46 -18.10 -22.91
C GLY A 323 -4.31 -16.83 -22.77
N LEU A 324 -5.54 -16.89 -23.28
CA LEU A 324 -6.50 -15.79 -23.28
C LEU A 324 -7.89 -16.32 -22.87
N GLU A 325 -8.53 -15.67 -21.91
CA GLU A 325 -9.93 -15.94 -21.55
C GLU A 325 -10.82 -14.71 -21.79
N LEU A 326 -11.93 -14.94 -22.50
CA LEU A 326 -12.91 -13.92 -22.83
C LEU A 326 -14.27 -14.30 -22.24
N ARG A 327 -14.79 -13.46 -21.34
CA ARG A 327 -16.12 -13.62 -20.75
C ARG A 327 -16.99 -12.40 -21.08
N GLY A 328 -17.82 -12.51 -22.13
CA GLY A 328 -18.77 -11.48 -22.56
C GLY A 328 -18.93 -11.35 -24.08
N ILE A 329 -19.75 -10.39 -24.55
CA ILE A 329 -19.80 -10.00 -25.97
C ILE A 329 -18.60 -9.11 -26.24
N VAL A 330 -17.65 -9.60 -27.03
CA VAL A 330 -16.42 -8.87 -27.33
C VAL A 330 -16.46 -8.30 -28.75
N GLN A 331 -16.65 -6.99 -28.87
CA GLN A 331 -16.41 -6.25 -30.10
C GLN A 331 -14.99 -5.65 -30.07
N ASP A 332 -14.30 -5.61 -31.20
CA ASP A 332 -12.98 -5.00 -31.40
C ASP A 332 -11.76 -5.61 -30.68
N LEU A 333 -11.76 -6.91 -30.35
CA LEU A 333 -10.52 -7.58 -29.92
C LEU A 333 -9.52 -7.83 -31.05
N ARG A 334 -9.97 -7.83 -32.32
CA ARG A 334 -9.13 -8.15 -33.49
C ARG A 334 -7.85 -7.33 -33.54
N GLN A 335 -7.89 -6.05 -33.12
CA GLN A 335 -6.73 -5.16 -33.08
C GLN A 335 -5.65 -5.55 -32.05
N TYR A 336 -5.95 -6.48 -31.14
CA TYR A 336 -5.06 -6.91 -30.04
C TYR A 336 -4.55 -8.33 -30.20
N LEU A 337 -5.28 -9.22 -30.88
CA LEU A 337 -4.93 -10.64 -31.02
C LEU A 337 -3.58 -10.84 -31.75
N GLY A 338 -3.24 -9.97 -32.70
CA GLY A 338 -1.95 -9.99 -33.41
C GLY A 338 -0.77 -9.38 -32.65
N LYS A 339 -0.97 -8.84 -31.44
CA LYS A 339 0.08 -8.09 -30.69
C LYS A 339 0.69 -8.86 -29.52
N VAL A 340 0.08 -9.98 -29.13
CA VAL A 340 0.54 -10.82 -28.00
C VAL A 340 1.07 -12.14 -28.53
N ARG A 341 2.27 -12.53 -28.07
CA ARG A 341 2.87 -13.81 -28.40
C ARG A 341 2.47 -14.85 -27.35
N TYR A 342 1.83 -15.93 -27.77
CA TYR A 342 1.46 -17.05 -26.91
C TYR A 342 2.43 -18.20 -27.14
N GLU A 343 3.04 -18.72 -26.08
CA GLU A 343 3.94 -19.86 -26.13
C GLU A 343 3.38 -21.00 -25.28
N ALA A 344 2.94 -22.08 -25.92
CA ALA A 344 2.44 -23.27 -25.25
C ALA A 344 3.11 -24.51 -25.81
N ASN A 345 3.68 -25.36 -24.94
CA ASN A 345 4.30 -26.64 -25.30
C ASN A 345 5.37 -26.54 -26.43
N GLY A 346 6.16 -25.46 -26.44
CA GLY A 346 7.19 -25.24 -27.47
C GLY A 346 6.67 -24.75 -28.82
N ALA A 347 5.36 -24.51 -28.96
CA ALA A 347 4.76 -23.88 -30.13
C ALA A 347 4.43 -22.41 -29.84
N THR A 348 4.83 -21.52 -30.75
CA THR A 348 4.45 -20.11 -30.73
C THR A 348 3.18 -19.93 -31.55
N PHE A 349 2.12 -19.48 -30.89
CA PHE A 349 0.88 -19.05 -31.55
C PHE A 349 0.87 -17.53 -31.58
N VAL A 350 0.92 -16.98 -32.79
CA VAL A 350 0.40 -15.63 -33.05
C VAL A 350 -1.02 -15.86 -33.50
N MET A 351 -2.01 -15.36 -32.76
CA MET A 351 -3.39 -15.49 -33.21
C MET A 351 -3.51 -14.75 -34.56
N PRO A 352 -3.90 -15.45 -35.64
CA PRO A 352 -4.10 -14.80 -36.92
C PRO A 352 -5.23 -13.77 -36.82
N GLU A 353 -5.15 -12.71 -37.65
CA GLU A 353 -6.12 -11.60 -37.74
C GLU A 353 -7.59 -12.05 -37.87
#